data_AF-A0AAU9WSR3-F1
#
_entry.id   AF-A0AAU9WSR3-F1
#
_cell.length_a   1.000
_cell.length_b   1.000
_cell.length_c   1.000
_cell.angle_alpha   90.00
_cell.angle_beta   90.00
_cell.angle_gamma   90.00
#
_symmetry.space_group_name_H-M   'P 1'
#
loop_
_entity.id
_entity.type
_entity.pdbx_description
1 polymer ?
#
loop_
_entity_poly.entity_id
_entity_poly.type
_entity_poly.pdbx_seq_one_letter_code
_entity_poly.pdbx_strand_id
1 'polypeptide(L)'
;IWHLSSILRAALAAQNYKKQKNFVKEVAKTFGLSPNGSRAAMVLYSNSASVKARFGQYTDPKEFDGAVDSLPYERGLTRIDKALELTASDIFAQSRSGVPKIAMLITDGTQTAAADAKGLKRGFRTIETGRCSCSSRRCWQGCGQRRTSTGHGE
;
A
#
# COMPACT_ATOMS: atom_id res chain seq x y z
N ILE A 1 -5.20 -2.34 -18.45
CA ILE A 1 -3.91 -1.64 -18.20
C ILE A 1 -4.08 -0.92 -16.87
N TRP A 2 -3.29 -1.25 -15.84
CA TRP A 2 -3.49 -0.77 -14.46
C TRP A 2 -2.25 -0.02 -13.97
N HIS A 3 -2.43 1.09 -13.23
CA HIS A 3 -1.34 1.77 -12.53
C HIS A 3 -1.32 1.34 -11.06
N LEU A 4 -0.19 0.79 -10.60
CA LEU A 4 0.00 0.32 -9.23
C LEU A 4 0.95 1.23 -8.45
N SER A 5 0.45 1.90 -7.41
CA SER A 5 1.28 2.64 -6.46
C SER A 5 1.35 1.86 -5.16
N SER A 6 2.55 1.47 -4.74
CA SER A 6 2.78 0.79 -3.45
C SER A 6 3.39 1.77 -2.46
N ILE A 7 2.77 1.89 -1.29
CA ILE A 7 3.25 2.72 -0.18
C ILE A 7 3.78 1.79 0.91
N LEU A 8 5.10 1.75 1.07
CA LEU A 8 5.81 0.86 1.98
C LEU A 8 6.18 1.57 3.29
N ARG A 9 5.81 0.98 4.43
CA ARG A 9 6.28 1.43 5.74
C ARG A 9 7.69 0.91 6.00
N ALA A 10 8.60 1.81 6.33
CA ALA A 10 10.00 1.46 6.55
C ALA A 10 10.35 1.13 8.01
N ALA A 11 9.40 1.14 8.96
CA ALA A 11 9.66 1.21 10.41
C ALA A 11 9.34 -0.08 11.22
N LEU A 12 9.32 -1.23 10.55
CA LEU A 12 9.16 -2.59 11.10
C LEU A 12 10.45 -3.39 11.30
N ALA A 13 10.57 -4.17 12.39
CA ALA A 13 11.66 -5.16 12.57
C ALA A 13 12.08 -5.85 11.24
N ALA A 14 13.38 -5.90 10.95
CA ALA A 14 13.90 -6.17 9.60
C ALA A 14 13.29 -7.40 8.90
N GLN A 15 12.91 -8.44 9.66
CA GLN A 15 12.21 -9.62 9.14
C GLN A 15 10.81 -9.32 8.59
N ASN A 16 10.04 -8.45 9.25
CA ASN A 16 8.73 -8.01 8.79
C ASN A 16 8.86 -7.10 7.57
N TYR A 17 9.89 -6.25 7.51
CA TYR A 17 10.16 -5.43 6.34
C TYR A 17 10.51 -6.28 5.10
N LYS A 18 11.29 -7.35 5.27
CA LYS A 18 11.55 -8.33 4.19
C LYS A 18 10.27 -8.98 3.66
N LYS A 19 9.29 -9.29 4.53
CA LYS A 19 7.98 -9.81 4.11
C LYS A 19 7.18 -8.78 3.30
N GLN A 20 7.20 -7.52 3.71
CA GLN A 20 6.52 -6.45 2.97
C GLN A 20 7.14 -6.23 1.58
N LYS A 21 8.47 -6.23 1.50
CA LYS A 21 9.19 -6.20 0.21
C LYS A 21 8.77 -7.35 -0.69
N ASN A 22 8.80 -8.58 -0.17
CA ASN A 22 8.37 -9.75 -0.93
C ASN A 22 6.93 -9.64 -1.41
N PHE A 23 6.01 -9.15 -0.57
CA PHE A 23 4.63 -8.94 -0.97
C PHE A 23 4.49 -7.94 -2.13
N VAL A 24 5.24 -6.83 -2.09
CA VAL A 24 5.26 -5.86 -3.20
C VAL A 24 5.79 -6.49 -4.49
N LYS A 25 6.82 -7.33 -4.41
CA LYS A 25 7.36 -8.07 -5.57
C LYS A 25 6.33 -9.03 -6.17
N GLU A 26 5.65 -9.82 -5.35
CA GLU A 26 4.62 -10.76 -5.82
C GLU A 26 3.42 -10.05 -6.44
N VAL A 27 2.99 -8.93 -5.85
CA VAL A 27 1.98 -8.06 -6.45
C VAL A 27 2.46 -7.54 -7.81
N ALA A 28 3.65 -6.96 -7.90
CA ALA A 28 4.18 -6.43 -9.16
C ALA A 28 4.29 -7.50 -10.26
N LYS A 29 4.70 -8.73 -9.91
CA LYS A 29 4.73 -9.88 -10.83
C LYS A 29 3.33 -10.24 -11.35
N THR A 30 2.33 -10.25 -10.46
CA THR A 30 0.94 -10.58 -10.82
C THR A 30 0.36 -9.57 -11.82
N PHE A 31 0.74 -8.30 -11.70
CA PHE A 31 0.26 -7.24 -12.61
C PHE A 31 1.02 -7.18 -13.94
N GLY A 32 2.16 -7.85 -14.08
CA GLY A 32 2.94 -7.91 -15.32
C GLY A 32 3.43 -6.53 -15.79
N LEU A 33 4.49 -6.01 -15.15
CA LEU A 33 5.08 -4.72 -15.50
C LEU A 33 5.53 -4.71 -16.97
N SER A 34 5.14 -3.69 -17.72
CA SER A 34 5.61 -3.48 -19.09
C SER A 34 5.41 -2.03 -19.55
N PRO A 35 6.16 -1.56 -20.57
CA PRO A 35 6.05 -0.18 -21.06
C PRO A 35 4.63 0.17 -21.55
N ASN A 36 3.96 -0.80 -22.18
CA ASN A 36 2.62 -0.67 -22.77
C ASN A 36 1.50 -1.21 -21.87
N GLY A 37 1.84 -1.85 -20.76
CA GLY A 37 0.91 -2.45 -19.82
C GLY A 37 0.99 -1.80 -18.44
N SER A 38 1.04 -2.63 -17.41
CA SER A 38 1.01 -2.17 -16.02
C SER A 38 2.29 -1.44 -15.65
N ARG A 39 2.17 -0.36 -14.88
CA ARG A 39 3.30 0.43 -14.38
C ARG A 39 3.23 0.54 -12.88
N ALA A 40 4.37 0.39 -12.22
CA ALA A 40 4.48 0.51 -10.78
C ALA A 40 5.16 1.82 -10.35
N ALA A 41 4.78 2.33 -9.19
CA ALA A 41 5.44 3.39 -8.46
C ALA A 41 5.55 2.99 -6.99
N MET A 42 6.57 3.50 -6.29
CA MET A 42 6.84 3.18 -4.89
C MET A 42 7.10 4.43 -4.08
N VAL A 43 6.45 4.53 -2.93
CA VAL A 43 6.69 5.56 -1.92
C VAL A 43 7.11 4.87 -0.62
N LEU A 44 8.24 5.27 -0.05
CA LEU A 44 8.68 4.82 1.26
C LEU A 44 8.34 5.89 2.28
N TYR A 45 7.82 5.48 3.45
CA TYR A 45 7.49 6.43 4.51
C TYR A 45 7.88 5.96 5.91
N SER A 46 8.19 6.96 6.73
CA SER A 46 8.50 6.90 8.16
C SER A 46 8.05 8.24 8.81
N ASN A 47 8.98 9.03 9.36
CA ASN A 47 8.74 10.41 9.79
C ASN A 47 8.37 11.35 8.61
N SER A 48 8.88 11.01 7.44
CA SER A 48 8.68 11.68 6.15
C SER A 48 8.32 10.64 5.08
N ALA A 49 7.85 11.10 3.92
CA ALA A 49 7.61 10.25 2.76
C ALA A 49 8.57 10.62 1.63
N SER A 50 9.03 9.62 0.86
CA SER A 50 9.89 9.81 -0.30
C SER A 50 9.50 8.89 -1.44
N VAL A 51 9.54 9.42 -2.66
CA VAL A 51 9.36 8.63 -3.89
C VAL A 51 10.63 7.81 -4.12
N LYS A 52 10.46 6.49 -4.25
CA LYS A 52 11.56 5.57 -4.55
C LYS A 52 11.47 5.02 -5.97
N ALA A 53 10.27 4.99 -6.54
CA ALA A 53 10.07 4.67 -7.94
C ALA A 53 8.88 5.45 -8.51
N ARG A 54 9.04 6.01 -9.71
CA ARG A 54 7.93 6.62 -10.47
C ARG A 54 7.36 5.65 -11.50
N PHE A 55 6.15 5.94 -11.98
CA PHE A 55 5.53 5.14 -13.03
C PHE A 55 6.40 5.10 -14.29
N GLY A 56 6.69 3.88 -14.76
CA GLY A 56 7.49 3.66 -15.97
C GLY A 56 9.00 3.78 -15.77
N GLN A 57 9.47 4.03 -14.54
CA GLN A 57 10.90 4.00 -14.24
C GLN A 57 11.47 2.58 -14.33
N TYR A 58 10.68 1.58 -13.93
CA TYR A 58 11.03 0.17 -14.04
C TYR A 58 10.00 -0.54 -14.91
N THR A 59 10.49 -1.18 -15.97
CA THR A 59 9.67 -1.96 -16.90
C THR A 59 10.02 -3.44 -16.90
N ASP A 60 11.21 -3.80 -16.39
CA ASP A 60 11.59 -5.18 -16.11
C ASP A 60 11.25 -5.53 -14.65
N PRO A 61 10.46 -6.59 -14.39
CA PRO A 61 10.22 -7.11 -13.05
C PRO A 61 11.49 -7.37 -12.23
N LYS A 62 12.60 -7.80 -12.86
CA LYS A 62 13.88 -8.05 -12.15
C LYS A 62 14.52 -6.76 -11.64
N GLU A 63 14.49 -5.70 -12.44
CA GLU A 63 14.98 -4.38 -12.02
C GLU A 63 14.12 -3.80 -10.91
N PHE A 64 12.80 -3.96 -11.03
CA PHE A 64 11.86 -3.56 -9.98
C PHE A 64 12.11 -4.33 -8.69
N ASP A 65 12.30 -5.64 -8.75
CA ASP A 65 12.63 -6.47 -7.58
C ASP A 65 13.93 -6.00 -6.91
N GLY A 66 14.97 -5.69 -7.69
CA GLY A 66 16.22 -5.12 -7.20
C GLY A 66 16.04 -3.75 -6.53
N ALA A 67 15.19 -2.89 -7.10
CA ALA A 67 14.84 -1.60 -6.51
C ALA A 67 14.07 -1.74 -5.19
N VAL A 68 13.17 -2.73 -5.08
CA VAL A 68 12.48 -3.06 -3.82
C VAL A 68 13.49 -3.56 -2.78
N ASP A 69 14.40 -4.44 -3.18
CA ASP A 69 15.38 -5.05 -2.29
C ASP A 69 16.41 -4.04 -1.77
N SER A 70 16.73 -2.98 -2.54
CA SER A 70 17.62 -1.90 -2.11
C SER A 70 16.99 -0.88 -1.15
N LEU A 71 15.66 -0.89 -0.97
CA LEU A 71 14.99 0.08 -0.10
C LEU A 71 15.53 0.01 1.34
N PRO A 72 15.99 1.13 1.93
CA PRO A 72 16.50 1.13 3.29
C PRO A 72 15.39 0.86 4.29
N TYR A 73 15.80 0.35 5.44
CA TYR A 73 14.95 0.27 6.63
C TYR A 73 15.05 1.60 7.40
N GLU A 74 13.98 2.39 7.46
CA GLU A 74 13.97 3.70 8.13
C GLU A 74 13.12 3.63 9.42
N ARG A 75 13.76 3.82 10.57
CA ARG A 75 13.05 3.90 11.86
C ARG A 75 12.39 5.27 12.01
N GLY A 76 11.19 5.31 12.59
CA GLY A 76 10.48 6.55 12.87
C GLY A 76 8.99 6.35 13.14
N LEU A 77 8.27 7.47 13.14
CA LEU A 77 6.82 7.57 13.23
C LEU A 77 6.15 6.97 11.99
N THR A 78 4.85 6.70 12.10
CA THR A 78 4.03 6.17 11.02
C THR A 78 3.20 7.32 10.43
N ARG A 79 3.80 8.14 9.56
CA ARG A 79 3.15 9.29 8.90
C ARG A 79 2.51 8.89 7.56
N ILE A 80 1.37 8.22 7.64
CA ILE A 80 0.61 7.75 6.47
C ILE A 80 0.07 8.93 5.65
N ASP A 81 -0.34 9.99 6.32
CA ASP A 81 -0.82 11.25 5.74
C ASP A 81 0.16 11.84 4.76
N LYS A 82 1.44 11.92 5.13
CA LYS A 82 2.52 12.40 4.26
C LYS A 82 2.70 11.50 3.03
N ALA A 83 2.59 10.19 3.23
CA ALA A 83 2.74 9.23 2.14
C ALA A 83 1.59 9.32 1.13
N LEU A 84 0.36 9.47 1.61
CA LEU A 84 -0.83 9.65 0.78
C LEU A 84 -0.81 10.99 0.04
N GLU A 85 -0.41 12.07 0.72
CA GLU A 85 -0.25 13.38 0.10
C GLU A 85 0.77 13.33 -1.04
N LEU A 86 1.96 12.78 -0.78
CA LEU A 86 3.00 12.64 -1.81
C LEU A 86 2.56 11.74 -2.97
N THR A 87 1.82 10.67 -2.67
CA THR A 87 1.28 9.80 -3.71
C THR A 87 0.27 10.53 -4.60
N ALA A 88 -0.61 11.34 -4.00
CA ALA A 88 -1.60 12.12 -4.74
C ALA A 88 -0.95 13.23 -5.57
N SER A 89 -0.05 14.01 -4.96
CA SER A 89 0.55 15.20 -5.59
C SER A 89 1.61 14.87 -6.62
N ASP A 90 2.32 13.75 -6.47
CA ASP A 90 3.50 13.45 -7.29
C ASP A 90 3.31 12.20 -8.16
N ILE A 91 2.90 11.08 -7.55
CA ILE A 91 2.75 9.82 -8.26
C ILE A 91 1.53 9.85 -9.19
N PHE A 92 0.36 10.20 -8.67
CA PHE A 92 -0.88 10.22 -9.45
C PHE A 92 -0.99 11.41 -10.39
N ALA A 93 -0.30 12.52 -10.10
CA ALA A 93 -0.20 13.64 -11.03
C ALA A 93 0.47 13.22 -12.36
N GLN A 94 1.43 12.29 -12.31
CA GLN A 94 2.16 11.81 -13.50
C GLN A 94 1.54 10.57 -14.17
N SER A 95 0.39 10.11 -13.67
CA SER A 95 -0.29 8.95 -14.25
C SER A 95 -1.15 9.33 -15.46
N ARG A 96 -1.31 8.38 -16.39
CA ARG A 96 -2.08 8.58 -17.62
C ARG A 96 -3.57 8.82 -17.31
N SER A 97 -4.19 9.73 -18.06
CA SER A 97 -5.65 9.92 -18.02
C SER A 97 -6.37 8.68 -18.58
N GLY A 98 -7.57 8.40 -18.06
CA GLY A 98 -8.39 7.27 -18.51
C GLY A 98 -7.93 5.88 -18.06
N VAL A 99 -6.84 5.78 -17.29
CA VAL A 99 -6.34 4.49 -16.77
C VAL A 99 -6.66 4.35 -15.28
N PRO A 100 -7.23 3.21 -14.82
CA PRO A 100 -7.45 2.95 -13.41
C PRO A 100 -6.16 3.01 -12.58
N LYS A 101 -6.23 3.69 -11.42
CA LYS A 101 -5.12 3.91 -10.50
C LYS A 101 -5.42 3.20 -9.19
N ILE A 102 -4.50 2.36 -8.72
CA ILE A 102 -4.62 1.63 -7.46
C ILE A 102 -3.48 2.07 -6.56
N ALA A 103 -3.80 2.56 -5.35
CA ALA A 103 -2.83 2.74 -4.28
C ALA A 103 -2.97 1.61 -3.26
N MET A 104 -1.86 0.94 -2.95
CA MET A 104 -1.76 -0.09 -1.93
C MET A 104 -0.92 0.43 -0.78
N LEU A 105 -1.54 0.58 0.39
CA LEU A 105 -0.86 0.98 1.61
C LEU A 105 -0.51 -0.26 2.44
N ILE A 106 0.78 -0.44 2.73
CA ILE A 106 1.26 -1.51 3.60
C ILE A 106 1.72 -0.89 4.92
N THR A 107 1.02 -1.23 6.00
CA THR A 107 1.31 -0.79 7.37
C THR A 107 1.01 -1.92 8.34
N ASP A 108 1.70 -1.95 9.47
CA ASP A 108 1.44 -2.81 10.64
C ASP A 108 0.70 -2.08 11.77
N GLY A 109 0.38 -0.80 11.58
CA GLY A 109 -0.22 0.03 12.62
C GLY A 109 -0.96 1.25 12.08
N THR A 110 -1.48 2.03 13.02
CA THR A 110 -2.24 3.24 12.74
C THR A 110 -1.32 4.45 12.54
N GLN A 111 -1.86 5.51 11.94
CA GLN A 111 -1.15 6.78 11.82
C GLN A 111 -0.77 7.32 13.20
N THR A 112 0.47 7.78 13.34
CA THR A 112 0.90 8.49 14.54
C THR A 112 0.17 9.84 14.65
N ALA A 113 -0.42 10.13 15.81
CA ALA A 113 -0.93 11.45 16.13
C ALA A 113 0.23 12.45 16.25
N ALA A 114 0.25 13.43 15.36
CA ALA A 114 1.19 14.55 15.37
C ALA A 114 0.40 15.85 15.17
N ALA A 115 0.91 16.99 15.64
CA ALA A 115 0.22 18.27 15.56
C ALA A 115 -0.13 18.67 14.11
N ASP A 116 0.70 18.26 13.14
CA ASP A 116 0.54 18.50 11.71
C ASP A 116 -0.11 17.32 10.95
N ALA A 117 -0.62 16.30 11.66
CA ALA A 117 -1.14 15.10 11.03
C ALA A 117 -2.48 15.38 10.33
N LYS A 118 -2.55 15.11 9.02
CA LYS A 118 -3.81 15.22 8.27
C LYS A 118 -4.66 13.96 8.47
N GLY A 119 -5.96 14.13 8.70
CA GLY A 119 -6.89 13.00 8.81
C GLY A 119 -6.98 12.21 7.50
N LEU A 120 -6.95 10.87 7.59
CA LEU A 120 -7.20 10.02 6.43
C LEU A 120 -8.67 10.16 6.02
N LYS A 121 -8.92 10.71 4.82
CA LYS A 121 -10.27 10.80 4.26
C LYS A 121 -10.79 9.41 3.88
N ARG A 122 -12.08 9.17 4.07
CA ARG A 122 -12.77 7.93 3.67
C ARG A 122 -12.71 7.78 2.16
N GLY A 123 -12.08 6.71 1.68
CA GLY A 123 -11.84 6.44 0.26
C GLY A 123 -10.84 5.31 0.01
N PHE A 124 -10.01 5.00 1.01
CA PHE A 124 -9.13 3.84 1.01
C PHE A 124 -9.89 2.59 1.44
N ARG A 125 -9.88 1.57 0.58
CA ARG A 125 -10.26 0.21 0.96
C ARG A 125 -9.00 -0.45 1.54
N THR A 126 -8.96 -0.63 2.85
CA THR A 126 -7.87 -1.38 3.49
C THR A 126 -7.97 -2.85 3.06
N ILE A 127 -6.88 -3.41 2.54
CA ILE A 127 -6.73 -4.87 2.43
C ILE A 127 -6.21 -5.32 3.79
N GLU A 128 -7.11 -5.57 4.72
CA GLU A 128 -6.74 -6.14 6.01
C GLU A 128 -6.38 -7.62 5.82
N THR A 129 -5.12 -7.97 6.05
CA THR A 129 -4.76 -9.36 6.34
C THR A 129 -5.28 -9.66 7.74
N GLY A 130 -6.49 -10.23 7.78
CA GLY A 130 -7.25 -10.41 9.02
C GLY A 130 -6.41 -10.96 10.16
N ARG A 131 -6.29 -10.18 11.23
CA ARG A 131 -5.90 -10.68 12.55
C ARG A 131 -7.17 -10.58 13.41
N CYS A 132 -7.91 -11.68 13.51
CA CYS A 132 -9.05 -11.79 14.43
C CYS A 132 -8.42 -11.76 15.87
N SER A 133 -8.35 -10.58 16.49
CA SER A 133 -7.97 -10.41 17.91
C SER A 133 -9.26 -10.34 18.72
N CYS A 134 -9.59 -11.41 19.43
CA CYS A 134 -10.81 -11.46 20.24
C CYS A 134 -10.51 -11.90 21.67
N SER A 135 -10.88 -11.05 22.64
CA SER A 135 -10.70 -11.27 24.09
C SER A 135 -11.87 -12.01 24.75
N SER A 136 -12.92 -12.37 24.00
CA SER A 136 -14.07 -13.10 24.55
C SER A 136 -14.57 -14.21 23.62
N ARG A 137 -15.04 -15.32 24.22
CA ARG A 137 -15.46 -16.56 23.53
C ARG A 137 -16.66 -16.37 22.60
N ARG A 138 -17.40 -15.25 22.71
CA ARG A 138 -18.63 -14.99 21.94
C ARG A 138 -18.37 -14.52 20.50
N CYS A 139 -17.15 -14.09 20.21
CA CYS A 139 -16.72 -13.59 18.90
C CYS A 139 -16.48 -14.72 17.86
N TRP A 140 -16.23 -15.95 18.32
CA TRP A 140 -15.91 -17.09 17.44
C TRP A 140 -17.03 -17.45 16.45
N GLN A 141 -18.30 -17.19 16.77
CA GLN A 141 -19.41 -17.58 15.88
C GLN A 141 -19.60 -16.65 14.67
N GLY A 142 -18.85 -15.54 14.56
CA GLY A 142 -19.01 -14.55 13.48
C GLY A 142 -17.87 -14.49 12.44
N CYS A 143 -16.68 -15.01 12.75
CA CYS A 143 -15.49 -14.95 11.86
C CYS A 143 -15.62 -16.11 10.82
N GLY A 144 -16.62 -16.05 9.90
CA GLY A 144 -16.84 -17.10 8.88
C GLY A 144 -18.01 -16.95 7.90
N GLN A 145 -19.00 -16.09 8.13
CA GLN A 145 -20.12 -15.94 7.19
C GLN A 145 -19.99 -14.70 6.29
N ARG A 146 -19.78 -14.97 5.00
CA ARG A 146 -19.78 -14.02 3.90
C ARG A 146 -21.21 -13.47 3.74
N ARG A 147 -21.54 -12.34 4.37
CA ARG A 147 -22.81 -11.63 4.11
C ARG A 147 -22.74 -10.97 2.73
N THR A 148 -23.38 -11.56 1.73
CA THR A 148 -23.81 -10.83 0.52
C THR A 148 -25.13 -10.14 0.84
N SER A 149 -25.10 -8.84 1.11
CA SER A 149 -26.32 -8.03 1.23
C SER A 149 -26.78 -7.63 -0.17
N THR A 150 -27.69 -8.40 -0.77
CA THR A 150 -28.59 -7.90 -1.81
C THR A 150 -29.85 -7.39 -1.13
N GLY A 151 -30.10 -6.09 -1.25
CA GLY A 151 -31.37 -5.48 -0.86
C GLY A 151 -32.39 -5.60 -1.99
N HIS A 152 -33.58 -6.09 -1.64
CA HIS A 152 -34.90 -5.80 -2.22
C HIS A 152 -35.82 -5.83 -0.97
N GLY A 153 -36.62 -4.82 -0.63
CA GLY A 153 -37.47 -4.04 -1.52
C GLY A 153 -38.83 -4.71 -1.53
N GLU A 154 -39.60 -4.53 -0.45
CA GLU A 154 -41.07 -4.38 -0.36
C GLU A 154 -41.47 -4.11 1.10
#